data_AF-A0A2J6MS83-F1
#
_entry.id   AF-A0A2J6MS83-F1
#
_cell.length_a   1.000
_cell.length_b   1.000
_cell.length_c   1.000
_cell.angle_alpha   90.00
_cell.angle_beta   90.00
_cell.angle_gamma   90.00
#
_symmetry.space_group_name_H-M   'P 1'
#
loop_
_entity.id
_entity.type
_entity.pdbx_description
1 polymer ?
#
loop_
_entity_poly.entity_id
_entity_poly.type
_entity_poly.pdbx_seq_one_letter_code
_entity_poly.pdbx_strand_id
1 'polypeptide(L)' 'MFNHIRMVVLATNAEGSPDFFLTFADVTDTQYMHGLHYDMALARAEDEGYERPMIAFDPNDAAARRLHEVVAYLDVKHT' A
#
# COMPACT_ATOMS: atom_id res chain seq x y z
N MET A 1 -12.40 -3.09 19.90
CA MET A 1 -12.05 -1.74 19.39
C MET A 1 -11.58 -1.92 17.97
N PHE A 2 -11.77 -0.92 17.10
CA PHE A 2 -11.26 -0.95 15.72
C PHE A 2 -9.98 -0.13 15.65
N ASN A 3 -8.98 -0.65 14.95
CA ASN A 3 -7.74 0.00 14.59
C ASN A 3 -7.88 0.54 13.17
N HIS A 4 -7.53 1.81 12.99
CA HIS A 4 -7.51 2.47 11.70
C HIS A 4 -6.09 2.47 11.15
N ILE A 5 -5.79 1.54 10.25
CA ILE A 5 -4.44 1.33 9.72
C ILE A 5 -4.32 2.01 8.36
N ARG A 6 -3.30 2.86 8.19
CA ARG A 6 -2.95 3.42 6.88
C ARG A 6 -2.30 2.34 6.03
N MET A 7 -2.81 2.16 4.82
CA MET A 7 -2.36 1.13 3.90
C MET A 7 -1.87 1.78 2.61
N VAL A 8 -0.88 1.15 2.00
CA VAL A 8 -0.44 1.49 0.65
C VAL A 8 -0.43 0.21 -0.18
N VAL A 9 -0.86 0.31 -1.43
CA VAL A 9 -0.79 -0.78 -2.40
C VAL A 9 0.07 -0.33 -3.57
N LEU A 10 1.18 -1.02 -3.82
CA LEU A 10 1.88 -0.92 -5.10
C LEU A 10 1.07 -1.65 -6.16
N ALA A 11 0.62 -0.92 -7.17
CA ALA A 11 -0.22 -1.46 -8.23
C ALA A 11 0.01 -0.82 -9.61
N THR A 12 -0.68 -1.35 -10.61
CA THR A 12 -0.77 -0.74 -11.94
C THR A 12 -2.07 0.04 -12.04
N ASN A 13 -2.01 1.33 -12.37
CA ASN A 13 -3.20 2.16 -12.54
C ASN A 13 -3.88 1.91 -13.91
N ALA A 14 -5.01 2.56 -14.15
CA ALA A 14 -5.79 2.43 -15.39
C ALA A 14 -5.04 2.82 -16.67
N GLU A 15 -3.92 3.55 -16.56
CA GLU A 15 -3.07 3.92 -17.70
C GLU A 15 -1.99 2.86 -17.98
N GLY A 16 -1.95 1.76 -17.23
CA GLY A 16 -0.91 0.74 -17.34
C GLY A 16 0.42 1.13 -16.67
N SER A 17 0.45 2.21 -15.88
CA SER A 17 1.66 2.71 -15.22
C SER A 17 1.77 2.21 -13.77
N PRO A 18 2.98 1.94 -13.24
CA PRO A 18 3.19 1.67 -11.82
C PRO A 18 2.77 2.87 -10.96
N ASP A 19 2.04 2.61 -9.88
CA ASP A 19 1.48 3.62 -9.00
C ASP A 19 1.34 3.10 -7.56
N PHE A 20 1.16 4.02 -6.61
CA PHE A 20 0.89 3.73 -5.21
C PHE A 20 -0.53 4.18 -4.84
N PHE A 21 -1.43 3.23 -4.63
CA PHE A 21 -2.76 3.49 -4.11
C PHE A 21 -2.73 3.65 -2.59
N LEU A 22 -3.16 4.80 -2.08
CA LEU A 22 -3.18 5.12 -0.66
C LEU A 22 -4.59 4.92 -0.09
N THR A 23 -4.72 4.12 0.96
CA THR A 23 -6.02 3.78 1.56
C THR A 23 -5.90 3.53 3.07
N PHE A 24 -6.99 3.08 3.69
CA PHE A 24 -7.03 2.72 5.10
C PHE A 24 -7.86 1.46 5.32
N ALA A 25 -7.54 0.68 6.36
CA ALA A 25 -8.30 -0.47 6.79
C ALA A 25 -8.73 -0.33 8.25
N ASP A 26 -10.05 -0.41 8.48
CA ASP A 26 -10.64 -0.48 9.81
C ASP A 26 -10.80 -1.95 10.21
N VAL A 27 -9.98 -2.41 11.15
CA VAL A 27 -9.92 -3.81 11.57
C VAL A 27 -9.94 -3.95 13.08
N THR A 28 -10.52 -5.02 13.61
CA THR A 28 -10.35 -5.37 15.03
C THR A 28 -8.93 -5.87 15.30
N ASP A 29 -8.52 -5.95 16.57
CA ASP A 29 -7.20 -6.50 16.94
C ASP A 29 -6.99 -7.92 16.40
N THR A 30 -8.01 -8.79 16.50
CA THR A 30 -7.94 -10.15 15.95
C THR A 30 -7.78 -10.14 14.43
N GLN A 31 -8.51 -9.26 13.73
CA GLN A 31 -8.40 -9.14 12.28
C GLN A 31 -7.03 -8.59 11.86
N TYR A 32 -6.48 -7.64 12.62
CA TYR A 32 -5.13 -7.14 12.42
C TYR A 32 -4.08 -8.26 12.54
N MET A 33 -4.15 -9.04 13.64
CA MET A 33 -3.25 -10.18 13.88
C MET A 33 -3.34 -11.27 12.81
N HIS A 34 -4.49 -11.40 12.15
CA HIS A 34 -4.69 -12.33 11.03
C HIS A 34 -4.32 -11.75 9.67
N GLY A 35 -3.89 -10.49 9.58
CA GLY A 35 -3.48 -9.86 8.32
C GLY A 35 -4.62 -9.35 7.44
N LEU A 36 -5.87 -9.31 7.91
CA LEU A 36 -7.03 -8.95 7.07
C LEU A 36 -7.00 -7.52 6.53
N HIS A 37 -6.22 -6.63 7.15
CA HIS A 37 -6.03 -5.27 6.66
C HIS A 37 -5.33 -5.23 5.29
N TYR A 38 -4.49 -6.23 4.98
CA TYR A 38 -3.89 -6.37 3.65
C TYR A 38 -4.95 -6.72 2.62
N ASP A 39 -5.75 -7.76 2.86
CA ASP A 39 -6.82 -8.18 1.94
C ASP A 39 -7.82 -7.03 1.69
N MET A 40 -8.19 -6.29 2.74
CA MET A 40 -9.06 -5.12 2.64
C MET A 40 -8.44 -3.97 1.84
N ALA A 41 -7.12 -3.80 1.87
CA ALA A 41 -6.45 -2.78 1.06
C ALA A 41 -6.40 -3.19 -0.42
N LEU A 42 -6.11 -4.47 -0.68
CA LEU A 42 -6.07 -5.03 -2.03
C LEU A 42 -7.44 -4.97 -2.70
N ALA A 43 -8.51 -5.37 -2.00
CA ALA A 43 -9.88 -5.30 -2.52
C ALA A 43 -10.28 -3.86 -2.86
N ARG A 44 -9.95 -2.89 -2.01
CA ARG A 44 -10.23 -1.47 -2.30
C ARG A 44 -9.48 -0.96 -3.52
N ALA A 45 -8.22 -1.37 -3.70
CA ALA A 45 -7.46 -1.00 -4.88
C ALA A 45 -8.10 -1.59 -6.15
N GLU A 46 -8.52 -2.86 -6.10
CA GLU A 46 -9.24 -3.53 -7.21
C GLU A 46 -10.57 -2.84 -7.53
N ASP A 47 -11.35 -2.44 -6.52
CA ASP A 47 -12.60 -1.70 -6.69
C ASP A 47 -12.40 -0.32 -7.37
N GLU A 48 -11.24 0.30 -7.18
CA GLU A 48 -10.83 1.56 -7.82
C GLU A 48 -10.18 1.34 -9.20
N GLY A 49 -10.12 0.10 -9.69
CA GLY A 49 -9.62 -0.25 -11.01
C GLY A 49 -8.10 -0.40 -11.10
N TYR A 50 -7.40 -0.57 -9.98
CA TYR A 50 -5.99 -0.94 -9.98
C TYR A 50 -5.81 -2.42 -10.28
N GLU A 51 -4.77 -2.73 -11.02
CA GLU A 51 -4.43 -4.09 -11.47
C GLU A 51 -3.04 -4.52 -10.99
N ARG A 52 -2.69 -5.78 -11.31
CA ARG A 52 -1.44 -6.41 -10.90
C ARG A 52 -0.20 -5.67 -11.43
N PRO A 53 0.91 -5.60 -10.66
CA PRO A 53 1.16 -6.24 -9.36
C PRO A 53 0.25 -5.68 -8.25
N MET A 54 -0.04 -6.44 -7.20
CA MET A 54 -0.95 -6.00 -6.12
C MET A 54 -0.29 -6.34 -4.78
N ILE A 55 0.52 -5.42 -4.28
CA ILE A 55 1.34 -5.63 -3.07
C ILE A 55 0.98 -4.57 -2.04
N ALA A 56 0.24 -4.97 -1.01
CA ALA A 56 -0.12 -4.12 0.12
C ALA A 56 0.96 -4.12 1.19
N PHE A 57 1.16 -2.98 1.85
CA PHE A 57 2.02 -2.84 3.01
C PHE A 57 1.45 -1.80 4.00
N ASP A 58 1.69 -2.06 5.29
CA ASP A 58 1.33 -1.20 6.41
C ASP A 58 2.56 -0.40 6.92
N PRO A 59 2.43 0.49 7.92
CA PRO A 59 3.56 1.28 8.43
C PRO A 59 4.68 0.47 9.11
N ASN A 60 4.41 -0.79 9.49
CA ASN A 60 5.36 -1.67 10.14
C ASN A 60 6.20 -2.47 9.14
N ASP A 61 5.72 -2.60 7.90
CA ASP A 61 6.43 -3.28 6.83
C ASP A 61 7.71 -2.55 6.41
N ALA A 62 8.72 -3.34 6.03
CA ALA A 62 10.02 -2.81 5.60
C ALA A 62 9.91 -1.92 4.36
N ALA A 63 9.01 -2.26 3.43
CA ALA A 63 8.78 -1.49 2.22
C ALA A 63 8.32 -0.05 2.53
N ALA A 64 7.35 0.11 3.43
CA ALA A 64 6.84 1.41 3.84
C ALA A 64 7.95 2.31 4.40
N ARG A 65 8.84 1.74 5.22
CA ARG A 65 9.96 2.46 5.84
C ARG A 65 11.02 2.90 4.83
N ARG A 66 11.11 2.24 3.68
CA ARG A 66 12.07 2.54 2.61
C ARG A 66 11.57 3.56 1.59
N LEU A 67 10.28 3.88 1.55
CA LEU A 67 9.72 4.79 0.55
C LEU A 67 10.42 6.16 0.54
N HIS A 68 10.77 6.70 1.71
CA HIS A 68 11.53 7.95 1.79
C HIS A 68 12.92 7.84 1.14
N GLU A 69 13.62 6.72 1.36
CA GLU A 69 14.93 6.46 0.75
C GLU A 69 14.82 6.29 -0.77
N VAL A 70 13.75 5.67 -1.26
CA VAL A 70 13.48 5.51 -2.70
C VAL A 70 13.29 6.88 -3.36
N VAL A 71 12.49 7.77 -2.76
CA VAL A 71 12.31 9.14 -3.27
C VAL A 71 13.66 9.87 -3.33
N ALA A 72 14.44 9.81 -2.24
CA ALA A 72 15.75 10.45 -2.19
C ALA A 72 16.72 9.90 -3.26
N TYR A 73 16.66 8.60 -3.56
CA TYR A 73 17.46 7.98 -4.62
C TYR A 73 17.06 8.46 -6.02
N LEU A 74 15.76 8.58 -6.29
CA LEU A 74 15.24 9.04 -7.59
C LEU A 74 15.43 10.54 -7.82
N ASP A 75 15.46 11.35 -6.75
CA ASP A 75 15.70 12.80 -6.81
C ASP A 75 17.14 13.16 -7.20
N VAL A 76 18.07 12.20 -7.16
CA VAL A 76 19.44 12.42 -7.65
C VAL A 76 19.39 12.60 -9.16
N LYS A 77 19.32 13.86 -9.60
CA LYS A 77 19.57 14.21 -11.00
C LYS A 77 20.96 13.68 -11.36
N HIS A 78 21.01 12.69 -12.24
CA HIS A 78 22.23 12.38 -12.97
C HIS A 78 22.73 13.69 -13.60
N THR A 79 23.82 14.20 -13.04
CA THR A 79 24.58 15.35 -13.55
C THR A 79 25.60 14.82 -14.53
#